data_AF-A0A0N7Z4Z1-F1
#
_entry.id   AF-A0A0N7Z4Z1-F1
#
_cell.length_a   1.000
_cell.length_b   1.000
_cell.length_c   1.000
_cell.angle_alpha   90.00
_cell.angle_beta   90.00
_cell.angle_gamma   90.00
#
_symmetry.space_group_name_H-M   'P 1'
#
loop_
_entity.id
_entity.type
_entity.pdbx_description
1 polymer ?
#
loop_
_entity_poly.entity_id
_entity_poly.type
_entity_poly.pdbx_seq_one_letter_code
_entity_poly.pdbx_strand_id
1 'polypeptide(L)'
;MKSTLLACLVLTIATPAMALPPPEDQPEEVARTEIITEARSPIDNKPLNAAEYVALQKQLQQGQPENPRDQVSPQLRRTIGLLRLRRFIKTVFPFIPLR
;
A
#
# COMPACT_ATOMS: atom_id res chain seq x y z
N MET A 1 -10.05 -26.30 -57.41
CA MET A 1 -8.74 -26.17 -56.72
C MET A 1 -8.34 -24.74 -56.36
N LYS A 2 -9.17 -23.70 -56.63
CA LYS A 2 -8.89 -22.32 -56.22
C LYS A 2 -9.62 -21.92 -54.93
N SER A 3 -10.75 -22.55 -54.62
CA SER A 3 -11.56 -22.26 -53.42
C SER A 3 -10.94 -22.77 -52.12
N THR A 4 -10.15 -23.85 -52.17
CA THR A 4 -9.44 -24.39 -51.01
C THR A 4 -8.24 -23.53 -50.60
N LEU A 5 -7.66 -22.79 -51.54
CA LEU A 5 -6.54 -21.88 -51.30
C LEU A 5 -7.00 -20.60 -50.58
N LEU A 6 -8.22 -20.13 -50.87
CA LEU A 6 -8.82 -18.96 -50.20
C LEU A 6 -9.17 -19.25 -48.73
N ALA A 7 -9.59 -20.48 -48.42
CA ALA A 7 -9.94 -20.89 -47.06
C ALA A 7 -8.73 -20.92 -46.10
N CYS A 8 -7.53 -21.26 -46.60
CA CYS A 8 -6.30 -21.20 -45.80
C CYS A 8 -5.84 -19.76 -45.50
N LEU A 9 -6.12 -18.80 -46.39
CA LEU A 9 -5.70 -17.40 -46.20
C LEU A 9 -6.50 -16.68 -45.10
N VAL A 10 -7.72 -17.13 -44.81
CA VAL A 10 -8.56 -16.55 -43.75
C VAL A 10 -8.10 -16.98 -42.35
N LEU A 11 -7.38 -18.11 -42.23
CA LEU A 11 -6.93 -18.63 -40.93
C LEU A 11 -5.67 -17.93 -40.37
N THR A 12 -5.01 -17.06 -41.15
CA THR A 12 -3.77 -16.37 -40.73
C THR A 12 -3.99 -14.99 -40.10
N ILE A 13 -5.23 -14.54 -39.94
CA ILE A 13 -5.53 -13.30 -39.24
C ILE A 13 -5.56 -13.61 -37.74
N ALA A 14 -4.38 -13.72 -37.15
CA ALA A 14 -4.22 -13.78 -35.69
C ALA A 14 -4.77 -12.46 -35.11
N THR A 15 -6.02 -12.49 -34.66
CA THR A 15 -6.61 -11.39 -33.91
C THR A 15 -5.83 -11.25 -32.61
N PRO A 16 -5.33 -10.05 -32.27
CA PRO A 16 -4.66 -9.85 -30.99
C PRO A 16 -5.66 -10.19 -29.90
N ALA A 17 -5.31 -11.16 -29.05
CA ALA A 17 -6.15 -11.53 -27.93
C ALA A 17 -6.26 -10.32 -27.00
N MET A 18 -7.43 -9.68 -26.96
CA MET A 18 -7.73 -8.48 -26.16
C MET A 18 -7.49 -8.66 -24.65
N ALA A 19 -7.27 -9.90 -24.20
CA ALA A 19 -7.00 -10.25 -22.81
C ALA A 19 -5.50 -10.27 -22.46
N LEU A 20 -4.61 -10.23 -23.45
CA LEU A 20 -3.17 -10.13 -23.18
C LEU A 20 -2.80 -8.66 -22.97
N PRO A 21 -1.90 -8.37 -22.01
CA PRO A 21 -1.34 -7.04 -21.89
C PRO A 21 -0.62 -6.63 -23.19
N PRO A 22 -0.54 -5.32 -23.49
CA PRO A 22 0.26 -4.79 -24.59
C PRO A 22 1.67 -5.40 -24.60
N PRO A 23 2.26 -5.68 -25.77
CA PRO A 23 3.61 -6.25 -25.85
C PRO A 23 4.70 -5.29 -25.33
N GLU A 24 4.38 -4.00 -25.18
CA GLU A 24 5.25 -3.00 -24.56
C GLU A 24 5.25 -3.09 -23.02
N ASP A 25 4.23 -3.71 -22.43
CA ASP A 25 4.14 -3.87 -20.98
C ASP A 25 5.11 -4.96 -20.52
N GLN A 26 5.92 -4.60 -19.53
CA GLN A 26 6.87 -5.52 -18.95
C GLN A 26 6.15 -6.68 -18.24
N PRO A 27 6.59 -7.94 -18.42
CA PRO A 27 6.03 -9.07 -17.68
C PRO A 27 6.18 -8.87 -16.18
N GLU A 28 5.15 -9.25 -15.43
CA GLU A 28 5.08 -9.15 -13.97
C GLU A 28 6.25 -9.88 -13.29
N GLU A 29 6.68 -11.01 -13.86
CA GLU A 29 7.79 -11.83 -13.39
C GLU A 29 9.11 -11.06 -13.44
N VAL A 30 9.28 -10.18 -14.43
CA VAL A 30 10.46 -9.32 -14.55
C VAL A 30 10.31 -8.13 -13.61
N ALA A 31 9.14 -7.48 -13.57
CA ALA A 31 8.87 -6.35 -12.67
C ALA A 31 9.08 -6.71 -11.18
N ARG A 32 8.70 -7.92 -10.77
CA ARG A 32 8.94 -8.43 -9.40
C ARG A 32 10.41 -8.64 -9.05
N THR A 33 11.26 -8.80 -10.06
CA THR A 33 12.72 -8.95 -9.86
C THR A 33 13.45 -7.61 -9.83
N GLU A 34 12.79 -6.51 -10.16
CA GLU A 34 13.41 -5.19 -10.12
C GLU A 34 13.65 -4.75 -8.67
N ILE A 35 14.90 -4.41 -8.38
CA ILE A 35 15.27 -3.82 -7.10
C ILE A 35 14.89 -2.35 -7.17
N ILE A 36 13.81 -1.97 -6.50
CA ILE A 36 13.38 -0.57 -6.39
C ILE A 36 14.43 0.19 -5.56
N THR A 37 15.33 0.89 -6.26
CA THR A 37 16.36 1.75 -5.65
C THR A 37 15.87 3.17 -5.41
N GLU A 38 14.77 3.55 -6.07
CA GLU A 38 14.13 4.86 -5.97
C GLU A 38 13.19 4.89 -4.77
N ALA A 39 13.65 5.46 -3.64
CA ALA A 39 12.79 5.74 -2.51
C ALA A 39 12.16 7.13 -2.67
N ARG A 40 10.99 7.34 -2.06
CA ARG A 40 10.40 8.67 -1.88
C ARG A 40 10.40 9.05 -0.41
N SER A 41 10.59 10.33 -0.12
CA SER A 41 10.53 10.85 1.24
C SER A 41 9.13 10.61 1.83
N PRO A 42 9.02 10.05 3.06
CA PRO A 42 7.74 9.87 3.75
C PRO A 42 7.09 11.19 4.19
N ILE A 43 7.83 12.30 4.14
CA ILE A 43 7.34 13.63 4.56
C ILE A 43 6.80 14.39 3.34
N ASP A 44 7.58 14.46 2.26
CA ASP A 44 7.33 15.36 1.13
C ASP A 44 7.11 14.65 -0.21
N ASN A 45 7.18 13.32 -0.24
CA ASN A 45 7.05 12.48 -1.45
C ASN A 45 8.10 12.73 -2.56
N LYS A 46 9.13 13.52 -2.29
CA LYS A 46 10.23 13.78 -3.23
C LYS A 46 11.11 12.53 -3.43
N PRO A 47 11.69 12.32 -4.62
CA PRO A 47 12.66 11.25 -4.84
C PRO A 47 13.85 11.42 -3.89
N LEU A 48 14.35 10.30 -3.37
CA LEU A 48 15.36 10.24 -2.33
C LEU A 48 16.33 9.10 -2.61
N ASN A 49 17.63 9.37 -2.51
CA ASN A 49 18.65 8.33 -2.63
C ASN A 49 18.72 7.47 -1.35
N ALA A 50 19.23 6.24 -1.43
CA ALA A 50 19.37 5.32 -0.32
C ALA A 50 20.14 5.93 0.88
N ALA A 51 21.22 6.67 0.61
CA ALA A 51 21.99 7.34 1.66
C ALA A 51 21.19 8.42 2.39
N GLU A 52 20.42 9.20 1.64
CA GLU A 52 19.57 10.27 2.16
C GLU A 52 18.38 9.69 2.94
N TYR A 53 17.83 8.56 2.50
CA TYR A 53 16.81 7.81 3.23
C TYR A 53 17.31 7.34 4.59
N VAL A 54 18.51 6.77 4.66
CA VAL A 54 19.11 6.33 5.93
C VAL A 54 19.35 7.51 6.86
N ALA A 55 19.82 8.65 6.34
CA ALA A 55 20.00 9.87 7.12
C ALA A 55 18.66 10.39 7.68
N LEU A 56 17.63 10.46 6.84
CA LEU A 56 16.29 10.89 7.22
C LEU A 56 15.67 9.96 8.29
N GLN A 57 15.84 8.65 8.12
CA GLN A 57 15.34 7.66 9.06
C GLN A 57 16.01 7.81 10.44
N LYS A 58 17.32 8.09 10.49
CA LYS A 58 18.02 8.38 11.75
C LYS A 58 17.49 9.65 12.43
N GLN A 59 17.22 10.70 11.66
CA GLN A 59 16.65 11.94 12.19
C GLN A 59 15.25 11.73 12.77
N LEU A 60 14.39 10.96 12.09
CA LEU A 60 13.04 10.66 12.56
C LEU A 60 13.04 9.85 13.86
N GLN A 61 14.03 8.97 14.06
CA GLN A 61 14.14 8.16 15.27
C GLN A 61 14.64 8.94 16.49
N GLN A 62 15.50 9.95 16.31
CA GLN A 62 16.07 10.72 17.42
C GLN A 62 15.03 11.50 18.23
N GLY A 63 13.89 11.85 17.63
CA GLY A 63 12.82 12.62 18.28
C GLY A 63 11.63 11.78 18.75
N GLN A 64 11.62 10.46 18.49
CA GLN A 64 10.50 9.62 18.88
C GLN A 64 10.60 9.23 20.36
N PRO A 65 9.53 9.40 21.15
CA PRO A 65 9.53 8.93 22.52
C PRO A 65 9.64 7.40 22.56
N GLU A 66 10.39 6.89 23.53
CA GLU A 66 10.60 5.45 23.76
C GLU A 66 9.27 4.69 23.87
N ASN A 67 8.28 5.32 24.51
CA ASN A 67 6.92 4.81 24.56
C ASN A 67 6.03 5.51 23.51
N PRO A 68 5.41 4.78 22.57
CA PRO A 68 4.46 5.36 21.63
C PRO A 68 3.29 6.11 22.29
N ARG A 69 2.96 5.79 23.55
CA ARG A 69 1.90 6.45 24.31
C ARG A 69 2.25 7.87 24.76
N ASP A 70 3.53 8.22 24.77
CA ASP A 70 4.00 9.55 25.17
C ASP A 70 4.00 10.53 23.99
N GLN A 71 3.70 10.06 22.77
CA GLN A 71 3.46 10.90 21.59
C GLN A 71 2.19 11.76 21.73
N VAL A 72 1.29 11.39 22.64
CA VAL A 72 0.01 12.09 22.87
C VAL A 72 -0.01 12.76 24.24
N SER A 73 -0.73 13.88 24.35
CA SER A 73 -0.85 14.58 25.63
C SER A 73 -1.44 13.67 26.72
N PRO A 74 -1.01 13.79 27.98
CA PRO A 74 -1.53 12.97 29.08
C PRO A 74 -3.05 13.07 29.25
N GLN A 75 -3.62 14.24 28.95
CA GLN A 75 -5.06 14.48 28.98
C GLN A 75 -5.77 13.65 27.91
N LEU A 76 -5.30 13.68 26.66
CA LEU A 76 -5.87 12.88 25.58
C LEU A 76 -5.80 11.38 25.87
N ARG A 77 -4.65 10.91 26.40
CA ARG A 77 -4.48 9.51 26.81
C ARG A 77 -5.52 9.08 27.86
N ARG A 78 -5.78 9.93 28.86
CA ARG A 78 -6.82 9.69 29.87
C ARG A 78 -8.20 9.63 29.23
N THR A 79 -8.54 10.60 28.39
CA THR A 79 -9.84 10.64 27.69
C THR A 79 -10.06 9.39 26.85
N ILE A 80 -9.07 8.94 26.07
CA ILE A 80 -9.15 7.69 25.31
C ILE A 80 -9.38 6.49 26.23
N GLY A 81 -8.70 6.43 27.38
CA GLY A 81 -8.90 5.40 28.39
C GLY A 81 -10.35 5.36 28.90
N LEU A 82 -10.92 6.52 29.23
CA LEU A 82 -12.31 6.64 29.67
C LEU A 82 -13.31 6.22 28.59
N LEU A 83 -13.06 6.58 27.33
CA LEU A 83 -13.91 6.16 26.21
C LEU A 83 -13.88 4.65 25.99
N ARG A 84 -12.69 4.03 26.09
CA ARG A 84 -12.54 2.56 26.03
C ARG A 84 -13.26 1.88 27.18
N LEU A 85 -13.14 2.40 28.40
CA LEU A 85 -13.86 1.88 29.56
C LEU A 85 -15.38 2.01 29.40
N ARG A 86 -15.87 3.18 28.97
CA ARG A 86 -17.29 3.39 28.66
C ARG A 86 -17.80 2.37 27.64
N ARG A 87 -17.04 2.16 26.55
CA ARG A 87 -17.38 1.16 25.52
C ARG A 87 -17.42 -0.23 26.12
N PHE A 88 -16.43 -0.62 26.91
CA PHE A 88 -16.38 -1.92 27.57
C PHE A 88 -17.61 -2.15 28.47
N ILE A 89 -17.97 -1.18 29.32
CA ILE A 89 -19.15 -1.31 30.19
C ILE A 89 -20.43 -1.47 29.37
N LYS A 90 -20.61 -0.69 28.29
CA LYS A 90 -21.77 -0.84 27.40
C LYS A 90 -21.81 -2.21 26.70
N THR A 91 -20.65 -2.80 26.41
CA THR A 91 -20.57 -4.11 25.77
C THR A 91 -20.85 -5.25 26.76
N VAL A 92 -20.30 -5.19 27.97
CA VAL A 92 -20.46 -6.26 28.98
C VAL A 92 -21.80 -6.16 29.71
N PHE A 93 -22.29 -4.94 29.95
CA PHE A 93 -23.51 -4.67 30.69
C PHE A 93 -24.48 -3.81 29.86
N PRO A 94 -25.14 -4.39 28.84
CA PRO A 94 -25.97 -3.64 27.89
C PRO A 94 -27.24 -3.02 28.50
N PHE A 95 -27.56 -3.39 29.74
CA PHE A 95 -28.72 -2.91 30.49
C PHE A 95 -28.40 -1.73 31.44
N ILE A 96 -27.13 -1.32 31.58
CA ILE A 96 -26.77 -0.15 32.40
C ILE A 96 -27.00 1.13 31.59
N PRO A 97 -27.86 2.07 32.05
CA PRO A 97 -28.07 3.34 31.36
C PRO A 97 -26.91 4.31 31.63
N LEU A 98 -25.81 4.16 30.89
CA LEU A 98 -24.73 5.14 30.86
C LEU A 98 -25.09 6.26 29.85
N ARG A 99 -25.59 7.40 30.36
CA ARG A 99 -25.76 8.64 29.58
C ARG A 99 -24.40 9.26 29.26
#